data_AF-A0A6P2B910-F1
#
_entry.id   AF-A0A6P2B910-F1
#
_cell.length_a   1.000
_cell.length_b   1.000
_cell.length_c   1.000
_cell.angle_alpha   90.00
_cell.angle_beta   90.00
_cell.angle_gamma   90.00
#
_symmetry.space_group_name_H-M   'P 1'
#
loop_
_entity.id
_entity.type
_entity.pdbx_description
1 polymer ?
#
loop_
_entity_poly.entity_id
_entity_poly.type
_entity_poly.pdbx_seq_one_letter_code
_entity_poly.pdbx_strand_id
1 'polypeptide(L)'
;MLRNTLVALGMGIGLLSSDTEANPFLEIREEHWLEAMSISGMSSELLYGIALVESGNSFNGMRRYGPWPWTLNVNREPMFFSSRAAARRHLQEQVEENNDRIAVGIWQIYLRWNGHLVDDPLDLLDPVTNLYAAAEVLRSCGERFSGAREVLSCYHAGSVREVGLAYADRVIRLAERWGEAFVMASPPEGVRYTLAQVLGPDAERYIDTIANGEGSNIGAIAWQDTNGRIDTVAGSGTSVPSISRATRTTSHSEFLEQMENRKSEWAVRVVIVQ
;
A
#
# COMPACT_ATOMS: atom_id res chain seq x y z
N MET A 1 -4.73 -65.30 7.73
CA MET A 1 -3.78 -65.50 8.85
C MET A 1 -2.41 -65.08 8.32
N LEU A 2 -1.92 -63.88 8.69
CA LEU A 2 -0.74 -63.63 9.58
C LEU A 2 0.54 -64.31 9.04
N ARG A 3 1.72 -63.69 8.84
CA ARG A 3 2.34 -62.46 9.39
C ARG A 3 3.69 -62.19 8.64
N ASN A 4 4.02 -60.91 8.44
CA ASN A 4 5.31 -60.21 8.22
C ASN A 4 6.64 -60.95 7.96
N THR A 5 7.42 -60.43 6.98
CA THR A 5 8.81 -59.95 7.23
C THR A 5 9.17 -58.79 6.28
N LEU A 6 9.71 -57.71 6.85
CA LEU A 6 10.20 -56.50 6.16
C LEU A 6 11.46 -56.77 5.33
N VAL A 7 11.58 -56.09 4.19
CA VAL A 7 12.87 -55.67 3.62
C VAL A 7 12.77 -54.16 3.36
N ALA A 8 13.58 -53.40 4.09
CA ALA A 8 13.75 -51.97 3.89
C ALA A 8 14.60 -51.73 2.63
N LEU A 9 14.05 -51.01 1.64
CA LEU A 9 14.86 -50.29 0.66
C LEU A 9 14.69 -48.80 0.91
N GLY A 10 15.78 -48.16 1.30
CA GLY A 10 15.87 -46.72 1.42
C GLY A 10 15.74 -46.07 0.04
N MET A 11 14.74 -45.20 -0.10
CA MET A 11 14.82 -44.08 -1.02
C MET A 11 14.98 -42.84 -0.17
N GLY A 12 16.17 -42.23 -0.22
CA GLY A 12 16.40 -40.89 0.28
C GLY A 12 15.42 -39.96 -0.43
N ILE A 13 14.41 -39.51 0.30
CA ILE A 13 13.63 -38.35 -0.11
C ILE A 13 14.60 -37.19 0.05
N GLY A 14 15.22 -36.78 -1.06
CA GLY A 14 15.82 -35.47 -1.14
C GLY A 14 14.74 -34.48 -0.75
N LEU A 15 14.94 -33.83 0.39
CA LEU A 15 14.27 -32.58 0.70
C LEU A 15 14.73 -31.59 -0.36
N LEU A 16 14.01 -31.54 -1.48
CA LEU A 16 13.91 -30.31 -2.25
C LEU A 16 13.29 -29.32 -1.26
N SER A 17 14.14 -28.50 -0.64
CA SER A 17 13.70 -27.25 -0.05
C SER A 17 13.03 -26.50 -1.20
N SER A 18 11.70 -26.57 -1.27
CA SER A 18 10.96 -25.52 -1.93
C SER A 18 11.25 -24.29 -1.09
N ASP A 19 12.27 -23.54 -1.47
CA ASP A 19 12.36 -22.13 -1.15
C ASP A 19 11.09 -21.54 -1.75
N THR A 20 10.01 -21.54 -0.97
CA THR A 20 8.80 -20.79 -1.24
C THR A 20 9.31 -19.41 -1.57
N GLU A 21 9.23 -19.05 -2.86
CA GLU A 21 9.60 -17.75 -3.40
C GLU A 21 8.83 -16.71 -2.58
N ALA A 22 9.47 -16.23 -1.50
CA ALA A 22 8.86 -15.32 -0.57
C ALA A 22 8.48 -14.11 -1.41
N ASN A 23 7.16 -13.86 -1.55
CA ASN A 23 6.71 -12.61 -2.12
C ASN A 23 7.35 -11.53 -1.25
N PRO A 24 8.32 -10.77 -1.74
CA PRO A 24 9.15 -9.93 -0.89
C PRO A 24 8.36 -8.70 -0.37
N PHE A 25 7.13 -8.51 -0.86
CA PHE A 25 6.14 -7.62 -0.27
C PHE A 25 5.56 -8.13 1.06
N LEU A 26 5.75 -9.42 1.41
CA LEU A 26 5.37 -10.02 2.69
C LEU A 26 6.28 -9.58 3.86
N GLU A 27 7.42 -8.94 3.58
CA GLU A 27 8.27 -8.35 4.62
C GLU A 27 7.62 -7.11 5.25
N ILE A 28 6.71 -6.44 4.53
CA ILE A 28 6.01 -5.26 5.02
C ILE A 28 4.78 -5.70 5.83
N ARG A 29 4.98 -5.80 7.14
CA ARG A 29 3.95 -6.06 8.14
C ARG A 29 3.01 -4.86 8.36
N GLU A 30 1.97 -5.10 9.13
CA GLU A 30 0.96 -4.12 9.56
C GLU A 30 1.52 -2.78 9.97
N GLU A 31 2.41 -2.86 10.97
CA GLU A 31 2.89 -1.74 11.72
C GLU A 31 3.62 -0.76 10.79
N HIS A 32 4.25 -1.29 9.74
CA HIS A 32 4.96 -0.49 8.76
C HIS A 32 4.01 0.29 7.85
N TRP A 33 2.90 -0.32 7.43
CA TRP A 33 1.88 0.42 6.67
C TRP A 33 1.27 1.54 7.51
N LEU A 34 0.88 1.23 8.75
CA LEU A 34 0.30 2.22 9.66
C LEU A 34 1.24 3.40 9.94
N GLU A 35 2.51 3.10 10.19
CA GLU A 35 3.54 4.11 10.42
C GLU A 35 3.76 4.96 9.15
N ALA A 36 3.88 4.34 7.98
CA ALA A 36 4.03 5.06 6.72
C ALA A 36 2.82 5.97 6.41
N MET A 37 1.61 5.51 6.70
CA MET A 37 0.39 6.31 6.56
C MET A 37 0.39 7.49 7.54
N SER A 38 0.84 7.27 8.79
CA SER A 38 0.97 8.33 9.79
C SER A 38 2.01 9.39 9.40
N ILE A 39 3.14 8.97 8.82
CA ILE A 39 4.20 9.87 8.35
C ILE A 39 3.72 10.69 7.15
N SER A 40 3.17 10.01 6.15
CA SER A 40 2.87 10.61 4.83
C SER A 40 1.54 11.33 4.76
N GLY A 41 0.58 10.98 5.63
CA GLY A 41 -0.82 11.36 5.48
C GLY A 41 -1.55 10.66 4.32
N MET A 42 -0.92 9.67 3.67
CA MET A 42 -1.51 8.91 2.56
C MET A 42 -2.09 7.58 3.04
N SER A 43 -3.12 7.10 2.35
CA SER A 43 -3.67 5.77 2.62
C SER A 43 -2.78 4.63 2.11
N SER A 44 -2.94 3.45 2.68
CA SER A 44 -2.25 2.23 2.26
C SER A 44 -2.50 1.89 0.79
N GLU A 45 -3.71 2.17 0.30
CA GLU A 45 -4.16 1.96 -1.07
C GLU A 45 -3.41 2.89 -2.03
N LEU A 46 -3.23 4.16 -1.66
CA LEU A 46 -2.43 5.11 -2.43
C LEU A 46 -0.94 4.74 -2.41
N LEU A 47 -0.40 4.38 -1.24
CA LEU A 47 0.99 3.90 -1.13
C LEU A 47 1.22 2.66 -2.00
N TYR A 48 0.27 1.72 -2.03
CA TYR A 48 0.30 0.56 -2.92
C TYR A 48 0.13 0.96 -4.40
N GLY A 49 -0.73 1.92 -4.70
CA GLY A 49 -0.88 2.50 -6.04
C GLY A 49 0.43 3.08 -6.57
N ILE A 50 1.18 3.80 -5.72
CA ILE A 50 2.53 4.29 -6.04
C ILE A 50 3.44 3.10 -6.36
N ALA A 51 3.50 2.11 -5.47
CA ALA A 51 4.34 0.91 -5.64
C ALA A 51 4.07 0.21 -6.99
N LEU A 52 2.80 0.10 -7.41
CA LEU A 52 2.42 -0.48 -8.70
C LEU A 52 2.89 0.36 -9.89
N VAL A 53 2.81 1.69 -9.82
CA VAL A 53 3.30 2.56 -10.90
C VAL A 53 4.83 2.52 -10.99
N GLU A 54 5.50 2.52 -9.85
CA GLU A 54 6.94 2.67 -9.74
C GLU A 54 7.71 1.37 -10.04
N SER A 55 7.24 0.22 -9.55
CA SER A 55 7.96 -1.05 -9.66
C SER A 55 7.08 -2.23 -10.07
N GLY A 56 5.86 -1.99 -10.54
CA GLY A 56 4.95 -3.05 -10.96
C GLY A 56 5.54 -3.90 -12.09
N ASN A 57 5.68 -5.21 -11.85
CA ASN A 57 6.24 -6.16 -12.81
C ASN A 57 5.51 -7.52 -12.77
N SER A 58 5.61 -8.26 -13.87
CA SER A 58 5.19 -9.66 -13.97
C SER A 58 6.45 -10.51 -14.16
N PHE A 59 7.10 -10.92 -13.07
CA PHE A 59 8.38 -11.63 -13.13
C PHE A 59 8.22 -13.15 -13.07
N ASN A 60 8.97 -13.88 -13.91
CA ASN A 60 9.18 -15.33 -13.97
C ASN A 60 8.20 -16.22 -13.16
N GLY A 61 7.06 -16.56 -13.75
CA GLY A 61 6.18 -17.60 -13.20
C GLY A 61 5.24 -17.14 -12.08
N MET A 62 5.42 -15.94 -11.51
CA MET A 62 4.37 -15.33 -10.70
C MET A 62 3.17 -15.00 -11.58
N ARG A 63 2.05 -15.69 -11.35
CA ARG A 63 0.79 -15.50 -12.10
C ARG A 63 0.15 -14.11 -11.90
N ARG A 64 0.77 -13.21 -11.11
CA ARG A 64 0.18 -11.93 -10.70
C ARG A 64 1.17 -10.79 -10.87
N TYR A 65 0.71 -9.73 -11.54
CA TYR A 65 1.40 -8.43 -11.61
C TYR A 65 1.36 -7.77 -10.23
N GLY A 66 2.51 -7.27 -9.76
CA GLY A 66 2.63 -6.59 -8.47
C GLY A 66 3.94 -5.83 -8.34
N PRO A 67 4.11 -5.02 -7.29
CA PRO A 67 5.34 -4.26 -7.10
C PRO A 67 6.53 -5.19 -6.85
N TRP A 68 7.70 -4.81 -7.36
CA TRP A 68 8.91 -5.63 -7.30
C TRP A 68 10.03 -4.89 -6.54
N PRO A 69 10.52 -5.40 -5.41
CA PRO A 69 11.42 -4.64 -4.54
C PRO A 69 12.85 -4.56 -5.01
N TRP A 70 13.28 -5.49 -5.85
CA TRP A 70 14.63 -5.48 -6.41
C TRP A 70 14.60 -4.81 -7.77
N THR A 71 13.99 -3.63 -7.81
CA THR A 71 13.91 -2.77 -8.98
C THR A 71 14.88 -1.62 -8.81
N LEU A 72 15.70 -1.39 -9.83
CA LEU A 72 16.50 -0.18 -9.95
C LEU A 72 16.11 0.53 -11.23
N ASN A 73 16.07 1.85 -11.20
CA ASN A 73 16.02 2.66 -12.41
C ASN A 73 17.30 3.49 -12.48
N VAL A 74 18.21 3.08 -13.35
CA VAL A 74 19.53 3.69 -13.52
C VAL A 74 19.47 4.59 -14.75
N ASN A 75 19.68 5.90 -14.58
CA ASN A 75 19.68 6.85 -15.70
C ASN A 75 18.40 6.80 -16.59
N ARG A 76 17.22 6.53 -15.98
CA ARG A 76 15.92 6.36 -16.66
C ARG A 76 15.70 5.00 -17.32
N GLU A 77 16.59 4.04 -17.10
CA GLU A 77 16.45 2.68 -17.59
C GLU A 77 16.02 1.74 -16.44
N PRO A 78 14.79 1.19 -16.47
CA PRO A 78 14.31 0.28 -15.44
C PRO A 78 14.97 -1.10 -15.57
N MET A 79 15.36 -1.66 -14.44
CA MET A 79 16.00 -2.96 -14.29
C MET A 79 15.33 -3.74 -13.16
N PHE A 80 14.86 -4.95 -13.47
CA PHE A 80 14.18 -5.82 -12.52
C PHE A 80 15.06 -7.04 -12.23
N PHE A 81 15.56 -7.15 -11.00
CA PHE A 81 16.48 -8.21 -10.60
C PHE A 81 15.75 -9.38 -9.96
N SER A 82 16.20 -10.61 -10.18
CA SER A 82 15.60 -11.80 -9.58
C SER A 82 15.85 -11.97 -8.08
N SER A 83 16.77 -11.19 -7.49
CA SER A 83 17.12 -11.29 -6.08
C SER A 83 17.66 -9.98 -5.52
N ARG A 84 17.53 -9.80 -4.19
CA ARG A 84 18.13 -8.68 -3.44
C ARG A 84 19.63 -8.58 -3.66
N ALA A 85 20.34 -9.71 -3.66
CA ALA A 85 21.79 -9.74 -3.84
C ALA A 85 22.23 -9.25 -5.22
N ALA A 86 21.49 -9.58 -6.28
CA ALA A 86 21.79 -9.12 -7.63
C ALA A 86 21.56 -7.60 -7.77
N ALA A 87 20.44 -7.09 -7.26
CA ALA A 87 20.20 -5.64 -7.22
C ALA A 87 21.23 -4.92 -6.36
N ARG A 88 21.60 -5.47 -5.19
CA ARG A 88 22.59 -4.88 -4.28
C ARG A 88 23.94 -4.72 -4.93
N ARG A 89 24.43 -5.77 -5.61
CA ARG A 89 25.71 -5.71 -6.33
C ARG A 89 25.70 -4.61 -7.39
N HIS A 90 24.65 -4.53 -8.20
CA HIS A 90 24.57 -3.52 -9.25
C HIS A 90 24.43 -2.09 -8.68
N LEU A 91 23.63 -1.91 -7.63
CA LEU A 91 23.51 -0.62 -6.96
C LEU A 91 24.86 -0.18 -6.35
N GLN A 92 25.60 -1.11 -5.74
CA GLN A 92 26.92 -0.84 -5.19
C GLN A 92 27.91 -0.34 -6.25
N GLU A 93 27.96 -1.02 -7.41
CA GLU A 93 28.80 -0.61 -8.55
C GLU A 93 28.50 0.85 -8.95
N GLN A 94 27.21 1.21 -9.05
CA GLN A 94 26.82 2.56 -9.42
C GLN A 94 27.15 3.62 -8.36
N VAL A 95 26.99 3.30 -7.08
CA VAL A 95 27.34 4.20 -5.97
C VAL A 95 28.85 4.44 -5.91
N GLU A 96 29.66 3.38 -6.10
CA GLU A 96 31.14 3.47 -6.15
C GLU A 96 31.63 4.35 -7.33
N GLU A 97 30.87 4.37 -8.43
CA GLU A 97 31.10 5.27 -9.58
C GLU A 97 30.60 6.72 -9.34
N ASN A 98 30.09 7.04 -8.15
CA ASN A 98 29.43 8.31 -7.80
C ASN A 98 28.20 8.61 -8.67
N ASN A 99 27.51 7.58 -9.17
CA ASN A 99 26.25 7.76 -9.86
C ASN A 99 25.09 7.85 -8.86
N ASP A 100 24.48 9.02 -8.75
CA ASP A 100 23.30 9.28 -7.91
C ASP A 100 21.98 9.33 -8.72
N ARG A 101 22.05 9.12 -10.04
CA ARG A 101 20.88 9.16 -10.93
C ARG A 101 20.15 7.83 -10.95
N ILE A 102 19.84 7.33 -9.76
CA ILE A 102 19.28 6.00 -9.54
C ILE A 102 18.04 6.14 -8.67
N ALA A 103 16.95 5.51 -9.08
CA ALA A 103 15.81 5.24 -8.19
C ALA A 103 15.85 3.79 -7.72
N VAL A 104 15.64 3.59 -6.42
CA VAL A 104 15.86 2.30 -5.76
C VAL A 104 14.57 1.78 -5.14
N GLY A 105 14.31 0.48 -5.32
CA GLY A 105 13.32 -0.26 -4.56
C GLY A 105 11.90 -0.16 -5.07
N ILE A 106 10.95 -0.59 -4.23
CA ILE A 106 9.51 -0.67 -4.54
C ILE A 106 8.94 0.70 -4.96
N TRP A 107 9.27 1.73 -4.19
CA TRP A 107 8.76 3.09 -4.33
C TRP A 107 9.70 4.01 -5.11
N GLN A 108 10.78 3.46 -5.69
CA GLN A 108 11.69 4.17 -6.59
C GLN A 108 12.24 5.47 -5.99
N ILE A 109 12.84 5.36 -4.80
CA ILE A 109 13.46 6.49 -4.10
C ILE A 109 14.69 6.96 -4.87
N TYR A 110 14.62 8.17 -5.44
CA TYR A 110 15.67 8.73 -6.28
C TYR A 110 16.81 9.34 -5.44
N LEU A 111 18.00 8.72 -5.52
CA LEU A 111 19.14 9.01 -4.64
C LEU A 111 19.59 10.47 -4.71
N ARG A 112 19.68 11.06 -5.90
CA ARG A 112 20.08 12.46 -6.09
C ARG A 112 19.34 13.45 -5.22
N TRP A 113 18.04 13.22 -4.97
CA TRP A 113 17.21 14.13 -4.17
C TRP A 113 16.98 13.61 -2.77
N ASN A 114 16.83 12.30 -2.61
CA ASN A 114 16.31 11.68 -1.38
C ASN A 114 17.32 10.77 -0.68
N GLY A 115 18.56 10.68 -1.15
CA GLY A 115 19.61 9.84 -0.55
C GLY A 115 19.96 10.23 0.88
N HIS A 116 19.65 11.46 1.30
CA HIS A 116 19.84 11.94 2.67
C HIS A 116 18.84 11.33 3.69
N LEU A 117 17.82 10.58 3.23
CA LEU A 117 16.85 9.91 4.09
C LEU A 117 17.40 8.59 4.67
N VAL A 118 18.56 8.13 4.21
CA VAL A 118 19.20 6.89 4.66
C VAL A 118 20.70 7.10 4.85
N ASP A 119 21.31 6.31 5.73
CA ASP A 119 22.77 6.35 5.94
C ASP A 119 23.53 5.67 4.79
N ASP A 120 22.97 4.59 4.24
CA ASP A 120 23.53 3.85 3.09
C ASP A 120 22.46 3.73 1.98
N PRO A 121 22.73 4.16 0.72
CA PRO A 121 21.84 3.93 -0.41
C PRO A 121 21.39 2.47 -0.59
N LEU A 122 22.22 1.50 -0.20
CA LEU A 122 21.92 0.08 -0.32
C LEU A 122 20.78 -0.36 0.62
N ASP A 123 20.49 0.41 1.68
CA ASP A 123 19.39 0.14 2.60
C ASP A 123 18.02 0.35 1.93
N LEU A 124 17.94 1.13 0.86
CA LEU A 124 16.70 1.30 0.09
C LEU A 124 16.27 0.04 -0.68
N LEU A 125 17.08 -1.03 -0.70
CA LEU A 125 16.65 -2.36 -1.17
C LEU A 125 15.91 -3.17 -0.10
N ASP A 126 15.85 -2.67 1.13
CA ASP A 126 14.97 -3.15 2.18
C ASP A 126 13.54 -2.60 1.97
N PRO A 127 12.52 -3.45 1.82
CA PRO A 127 11.15 -2.99 1.56
C PRO A 127 10.59 -2.01 2.60
N VAL A 128 10.91 -2.22 3.89
CA VAL A 128 10.40 -1.38 4.98
C VAL A 128 11.10 -0.03 4.99
N THR A 129 12.43 -0.03 4.87
CA THR A 129 13.21 1.22 4.77
C THR A 129 12.78 2.04 3.54
N ASN A 130 12.54 1.36 2.41
CA ASN A 130 12.07 2.00 1.18
C ASN A 130 10.68 2.63 1.34
N LEU A 131 9.76 1.95 2.03
CA LEU A 131 8.43 2.46 2.35
C LEU A 131 8.52 3.74 3.20
N TYR A 132 9.33 3.74 4.25
CA TYR A 132 9.48 4.90 5.13
C TYR A 132 10.15 6.08 4.42
N ALA A 133 11.16 5.82 3.59
CA ALA A 133 11.73 6.86 2.73
C ALA A 133 10.66 7.45 1.79
N ALA A 134 9.79 6.63 1.19
CA ALA A 134 8.69 7.11 0.37
C ALA A 134 7.71 7.98 1.17
N ALA A 135 7.39 7.54 2.39
CA ALA A 135 6.49 8.26 3.28
C ALA A 135 7.04 9.65 3.66
N GLU A 136 8.34 9.76 3.91
CA GLU A 136 9.02 11.03 4.19
C GLU A 136 9.02 11.98 2.97
N VAL A 137 9.22 11.46 1.76
CA VAL A 137 9.10 12.28 0.54
C VAL A 137 7.68 12.80 0.37
N LEU A 138 6.67 11.95 0.60
CA LEU A 138 5.26 12.35 0.56
C LEU A 138 4.93 13.40 1.61
N ARG A 139 5.43 13.24 2.85
CA ARG A 139 5.27 14.22 3.94
C ARG A 139 5.82 15.58 3.55
N SER A 140 7.05 15.63 3.01
CA SER A 140 7.69 16.87 2.51
C SER A 140 6.87 17.55 1.40
N CYS A 141 6.26 16.75 0.51
CA CYS A 141 5.33 17.28 -0.47
C CYS A 141 4.01 17.78 0.16
N GLY A 142 3.51 17.10 1.20
CA GLY A 142 2.32 17.49 1.98
C GLY A 142 2.47 18.80 2.76
N GLU A 143 3.70 19.18 3.14
CA GLU A 143 3.98 20.49 3.72
C GLU A 143 3.80 21.65 2.73
N ARG A 144 3.85 21.35 1.42
CA ARG A 144 3.79 22.35 0.34
C ARG A 144 2.45 22.33 -0.40
N PHE A 145 1.76 21.19 -0.40
CA PHE A 145 0.53 20.96 -1.16
C PHE A 145 -0.43 20.12 -0.33
N SER A 146 -1.71 20.50 -0.31
CA SER A 146 -2.71 19.86 0.57
C SER A 146 -3.56 18.78 -0.11
N GLY A 147 -3.70 18.80 -1.44
CA GLY A 147 -4.50 17.80 -2.16
C GLY A 147 -3.69 16.56 -2.51
N ALA A 148 -4.31 15.38 -2.38
CA ALA A 148 -3.62 14.11 -2.64
C ALA A 148 -3.02 14.04 -4.05
N ARG A 149 -3.74 14.59 -5.05
CA ARG A 149 -3.29 14.63 -6.45
C ARG A 149 -2.05 15.52 -6.62
N GLU A 150 -2.01 16.67 -5.96
CA GLU A 150 -0.87 17.59 -5.95
C GLU A 150 0.34 17.00 -5.23
N VAL A 151 0.13 16.33 -4.10
CA VAL A 151 1.21 15.65 -3.36
C VAL A 151 1.81 14.53 -4.20
N LEU A 152 1.01 13.71 -4.87
CA LEU A 152 1.48 12.67 -5.79
C LEU A 152 2.22 13.25 -7.01
N SER A 153 1.76 14.40 -7.53
CA SER A 153 2.48 15.14 -8.58
C SER A 153 3.86 15.60 -8.11
N CYS A 154 3.92 16.12 -6.88
CA CYS A 154 5.17 16.49 -6.23
C CYS A 154 6.07 15.28 -5.95
N TYR A 155 5.53 14.13 -5.54
CA TYR A 155 6.33 12.92 -5.33
C TYR A 155 7.08 12.51 -6.58
N HIS A 156 6.38 12.45 -7.72
CA HIS A 156 6.98 12.03 -8.99
C HIS A 156 7.88 13.11 -9.61
N ALA A 157 7.47 14.37 -9.53
CA ALA A 157 8.06 15.43 -10.33
C ALA A 157 8.88 16.44 -9.50
N GLY A 158 8.68 16.51 -8.19
CA GLY A 158 9.23 17.53 -7.28
C GLY A 158 8.41 18.82 -7.19
N SER A 159 7.34 18.94 -8.00
CA SER A 159 6.37 20.04 -7.96
C SER A 159 5.06 19.63 -8.64
N VAL A 160 4.01 20.42 -8.46
CA VAL A 160 2.77 20.26 -9.23
C VAL A 160 3.01 20.67 -10.68
N ARG A 161 2.86 19.71 -11.61
CA ARG A 161 2.98 19.94 -13.06
C ARG A 161 2.22 18.86 -13.85
N GLU A 162 1.94 19.13 -15.11
CA GLU A 162 1.11 18.26 -15.97
C GLU A 162 1.56 16.78 -15.95
N VAL A 163 2.85 16.51 -16.14
CA VAL A 163 3.38 15.13 -16.12
C VAL A 163 3.19 14.44 -14.76
N GLY A 164 3.35 15.18 -13.66
CA GLY A 164 3.14 14.65 -12.31
C GLY A 164 1.65 14.46 -11.99
N LEU A 165 0.78 15.30 -12.55
CA LEU A 165 -0.67 15.14 -12.40
C LEU A 165 -1.17 13.92 -13.19
N ALA A 166 -0.64 13.67 -14.39
CA ALA A 166 -0.93 12.45 -15.15
C ALA A 166 -0.44 11.19 -14.42
N TYR A 167 0.70 11.27 -13.74
CA TYR A 167 1.18 10.24 -12.82
C TYR A 167 0.22 10.03 -11.64
N ALA A 168 -0.19 11.10 -10.96
CA ALA A 168 -1.10 11.04 -9.83
C ALA A 168 -2.43 10.36 -10.22
N ASP A 169 -3.00 10.72 -11.37
CA ASP A 169 -4.22 10.11 -11.89
C ASP A 169 -4.05 8.61 -12.14
N ARG A 170 -2.85 8.17 -12.54
CA ARG A 170 -2.54 6.74 -12.71
C ARG A 170 -2.46 6.01 -11.36
N VAL A 171 -1.79 6.61 -10.37
CA VAL A 171 -1.71 6.08 -9.01
C VAL A 171 -3.11 5.88 -8.43
N ILE A 172 -3.95 6.92 -8.47
CA ILE A 172 -5.32 6.88 -7.95
C ILE A 172 -6.13 5.76 -8.61
N ARG A 173 -6.10 5.65 -9.94
CA ARG A 173 -6.81 4.56 -10.66
C ARG A 173 -6.35 3.16 -10.26
N LEU A 174 -5.06 2.97 -9.97
CA LEU A 174 -4.53 1.67 -9.56
C LEU A 174 -4.84 1.38 -8.08
N ALA A 175 -4.81 2.40 -7.23
CA ALA A 175 -5.24 2.32 -5.84
C ALA A 175 -6.73 1.90 -5.74
N GLU A 176 -7.61 2.57 -6.49
CA GLU A 176 -9.04 2.23 -6.55
C GLU A 176 -9.30 0.82 -7.08
N ARG A 177 -8.51 0.36 -8.06
CA ARG A 177 -8.72 -0.93 -8.70
C ARG A 177 -8.14 -2.11 -7.90
N TRP A 178 -6.98 -1.91 -7.29
CA TRP A 178 -6.18 -3.02 -6.73
C TRP A 178 -5.76 -2.80 -5.29
N GLY A 179 -5.75 -1.57 -4.79
CA GLY A 179 -5.38 -1.23 -3.42
C GLY A 179 -6.26 -1.93 -2.40
N GLU A 180 -7.58 -1.80 -2.53
CA GLU A 180 -8.53 -2.44 -1.60
C GLU A 180 -8.38 -3.97 -1.61
N ALA A 181 -8.32 -4.60 -2.79
CA ALA A 181 -8.16 -6.06 -2.87
C ALA A 181 -6.82 -6.54 -2.27
N PHE A 182 -5.77 -5.74 -2.35
CA PHE A 182 -4.48 -6.04 -1.74
C PHE A 182 -4.53 -5.88 -0.21
N VAL A 183 -5.00 -4.73 0.27
CA VAL A 183 -5.21 -4.44 1.70
C VAL A 183 -6.15 -5.50 2.31
N MET A 184 -7.16 -5.98 1.59
CA MET A 184 -8.13 -6.95 2.08
C MET A 184 -7.75 -8.43 1.86
N ALA A 185 -6.82 -8.73 0.95
CA ALA A 185 -6.27 -10.08 0.79
C ALA A 185 -5.08 -10.34 1.73
N SER A 186 -4.47 -9.29 2.25
CA SER A 186 -3.46 -9.35 3.32
C SER A 186 -3.71 -8.25 4.36
N PRO A 187 -4.95 -8.16 4.93
CA PRO A 187 -5.22 -7.20 5.97
C PRO A 187 -4.43 -7.69 7.17
N PRO A 188 -3.51 -6.88 7.69
CA PRO A 188 -2.72 -7.33 8.79
C PRO A 188 -3.61 -7.65 10.01
N GLU A 189 -3.15 -8.54 10.88
CA GLU A 189 -4.01 -9.16 11.88
C GLU A 189 -4.08 -8.30 13.16
N GLY A 190 -5.24 -7.69 13.41
CA GLY A 190 -5.46 -6.85 14.60
C GLY A 190 -5.57 -5.35 14.33
N VAL A 191 -5.54 -4.95 13.06
CA VAL A 191 -5.49 -3.53 12.67
C VAL A 191 -6.76 -2.77 13.00
N ARG A 192 -6.54 -1.57 13.53
CA ARG A 192 -7.52 -0.50 13.62
C ARG A 192 -7.10 0.64 12.71
N TYR A 193 -7.79 0.78 11.58
CA TYR A 193 -7.60 1.93 10.71
C TYR A 193 -8.47 3.09 11.16
N THR A 194 -7.91 4.31 11.16
CA THR A 194 -8.70 5.54 11.18
C THR A 194 -9.28 5.81 9.79
N LEU A 195 -10.33 6.60 9.71
CA LEU A 195 -10.93 6.92 8.42
C LEU A 195 -9.99 7.74 7.53
N ALA A 196 -9.15 8.61 8.10
CA ALA A 196 -8.11 9.35 7.39
C ALA A 196 -7.03 8.41 6.81
N GLN A 197 -6.73 7.34 7.53
CA GLN A 197 -5.83 6.29 7.06
C GLN A 197 -6.42 5.52 5.88
N VAL A 198 -7.73 5.25 5.83
CA VAL A 198 -8.33 4.52 4.70
C VAL A 198 -8.66 5.43 3.51
N LEU A 199 -9.22 6.61 3.78
CA LEU A 199 -9.72 7.53 2.74
C LEU A 199 -8.71 8.62 2.33
N GLY A 200 -7.56 8.68 3.00
CA GLY A 200 -6.53 9.70 2.75
C GLY A 200 -6.87 11.07 3.35
N PRO A 201 -6.12 12.13 2.97
CA PRO A 201 -6.26 13.47 3.57
C PRO A 201 -7.59 14.14 3.21
N ASP A 202 -8.27 13.68 2.16
CA ASP A 202 -9.59 14.15 1.73
C ASP A 202 -10.75 13.36 2.40
N ALA A 203 -10.50 12.58 3.46
CA ALA A 203 -11.50 11.73 4.10
C ALA A 203 -12.80 12.45 4.43
N GLU A 204 -12.72 13.67 4.98
CA GLU A 204 -13.91 14.49 5.31
C GLU A 204 -14.70 14.86 4.06
N ARG A 205 -14.01 15.24 2.97
CA ARG A 205 -14.65 15.53 1.68
C ARG A 205 -15.32 14.30 1.09
N TYR A 206 -14.71 13.12 1.20
CA TYR A 206 -15.30 11.86 0.75
C TYR A 206 -16.54 11.48 1.55
N ILE A 207 -16.50 11.64 2.88
CA ILE A 207 -17.66 11.47 3.76
C ILE A 207 -18.79 12.39 3.32
N ASP A 208 -18.53 13.68 3.18
CA ASP A 208 -19.54 14.67 2.81
C ASP A 208 -20.16 14.32 1.45
N THR A 209 -19.33 13.91 0.49
CA THR A 209 -19.76 13.51 -0.85
C THR A 209 -20.69 12.30 -0.81
N ILE A 210 -20.34 11.25 -0.04
CA ILE A 210 -21.14 10.04 0.14
C ILE A 210 -22.44 10.36 0.88
N ALA A 211 -22.35 11.12 1.96
CA ALA A 211 -23.47 11.40 2.83
C ALA A 211 -24.47 12.39 2.22
N ASN A 212 -24.03 13.22 1.28
CA ASN A 212 -24.89 14.11 0.48
C ASN A 212 -25.38 13.46 -0.84
N GLY A 213 -24.93 12.23 -1.15
CA GLY A 213 -25.37 11.49 -2.34
C GLY A 213 -24.83 12.07 -3.67
N GLU A 214 -23.74 12.83 -3.62
CA GLU A 214 -23.14 13.46 -4.79
C GLU A 214 -21.97 12.60 -5.32
N GLY A 215 -21.90 12.34 -6.63
CA GLY A 215 -20.64 12.11 -7.36
C GLY A 215 -19.70 10.95 -7.02
N SER A 216 -19.97 10.05 -6.07
CA SER A 216 -19.08 8.91 -5.77
C SER A 216 -19.69 7.55 -6.14
N ASN A 217 -18.89 6.66 -6.74
CA ASN A 217 -19.25 5.25 -6.96
C ASN A 217 -19.25 4.42 -5.65
N ILE A 218 -19.35 5.09 -4.49
CA ILE A 218 -19.27 4.47 -3.16
C ILE A 218 -20.66 4.57 -2.53
N GLY A 219 -21.37 3.44 -2.47
CA GLY A 219 -22.75 3.40 -1.96
C GLY A 219 -22.85 3.49 -0.43
N ALA A 220 -21.83 3.09 0.32
CA ALA A 220 -21.80 3.16 1.77
C ALA A 220 -20.39 3.07 2.37
N ILE A 221 -20.25 3.55 3.61
CA ILE A 221 -19.11 3.32 4.50
C ILE A 221 -19.60 2.48 5.68
N ALA A 222 -18.83 1.46 6.06
CA ALA A 222 -19.03 0.66 7.26
C ALA A 222 -17.83 0.80 8.21
N TRP A 223 -18.05 0.67 9.51
CA TRP A 223 -16.97 0.61 10.51
C TRP A 223 -17.31 -0.38 11.61
N GLN A 224 -16.27 -0.88 12.30
CA GLN A 224 -16.42 -1.79 13.41
C GLN A 224 -15.80 -1.19 14.69
N ASP A 225 -16.54 -1.17 15.80
CA ASP A 225 -15.95 -0.75 17.07
C ASP A 225 -15.11 -1.86 17.71
N THR A 226 -14.41 -1.53 18.80
CA THR A 226 -13.54 -2.46 19.54
C THR A 226 -14.27 -3.69 20.08
N ASN A 227 -15.60 -3.62 20.20
CA ASN A 227 -16.45 -4.68 20.71
C ASN A 227 -17.08 -5.49 19.57
N GLY A 228 -16.67 -5.24 18.33
CA GLY A 228 -17.13 -5.94 17.15
C GLY A 228 -18.46 -5.43 16.58
N ARG A 229 -19.01 -4.32 17.10
CA ARG A 229 -20.26 -3.74 16.59
C ARG A 229 -20.01 -3.05 15.26
N ILE A 230 -20.82 -3.36 14.24
CA ILE A 230 -20.67 -2.81 12.90
C ILE A 230 -21.74 -1.75 12.65
N ASP A 231 -21.34 -0.53 12.36
CA ASP A 231 -22.23 0.58 12.02
C ASP A 231 -21.98 1.04 10.58
N THR A 232 -22.97 1.65 9.95
CA THR A 232 -22.90 2.09 8.55
C THR A 232 -23.52 3.46 8.31
N VAL A 233 -22.96 4.18 7.32
CA VAL A 233 -23.55 5.38 6.70
C VAL A 233 -23.65 5.13 5.21
N ALA A 234 -24.83 5.34 4.64
CA ALA A 234 -25.12 5.10 3.22
C ALA A 234 -25.60 6.41 2.56
N GLY A 235 -25.29 6.57 1.26
CA GLY A 235 -25.74 7.73 0.50
C GLY A 235 -27.26 7.72 0.29
N SER A 236 -27.86 8.90 0.12
CA SER A 236 -29.30 9.04 -0.08
C SER A 236 -29.80 8.19 -1.26
N GLY A 237 -30.62 7.18 -0.98
CA GLY A 237 -31.25 6.34 -2.01
C GLY A 237 -30.59 4.99 -2.29
N THR A 238 -29.54 4.61 -1.57
CA THR A 238 -28.94 3.27 -1.69
C THR A 238 -29.51 2.30 -0.66
N SER A 239 -30.24 1.27 -1.13
CA SER A 239 -30.52 0.07 -0.34
C SER A 239 -29.34 -0.88 -0.53
N VAL A 240 -28.42 -0.97 0.44
CA VAL A 240 -27.23 -1.81 0.33
C VAL A 240 -27.56 -3.25 0.78
N PRO A 241 -27.72 -4.24 -0.12
CA PRO A 241 -28.21 -5.57 0.24
C PRO A 241 -27.13 -6.47 0.87
N SER A 242 -25.86 -6.08 0.78
CA SER A 242 -24.69 -6.90 1.12
C SER A 242 -24.15 -6.70 2.53
N ILE A 243 -24.69 -5.77 3.33
CA ILE A 243 -24.28 -5.58 4.73
C ILE A 243 -25.27 -6.30 5.66
N SER A 244 -25.39 -7.62 5.53
CA SER A 244 -26.25 -8.46 6.39
C SER A 244 -25.76 -8.58 7.84
N ARG A 245 -24.67 -7.89 8.20
CA ARG A 245 -24.06 -7.86 9.55
C ARG A 245 -24.06 -6.49 10.21
N ALA A 246 -24.61 -5.45 9.58
CA ALA A 246 -24.70 -4.14 10.23
C ALA A 246 -25.64 -4.23 11.43
N THR A 247 -25.13 -3.82 12.59
CA THR A 247 -25.90 -3.72 13.82
C THR A 247 -26.69 -2.42 13.92
N ARG A 248 -26.29 -1.36 13.18
CA ARG A 248 -26.99 -0.07 13.14
C ARG A 248 -26.66 0.70 11.86
N THR A 249 -27.65 1.44 11.34
CA THR A 249 -27.45 2.49 10.33
C THR A 249 -27.62 3.84 11.00
N THR A 250 -26.67 4.76 10.81
CA THR A 250 -26.70 6.10 11.44
C THR A 250 -26.96 7.19 10.42
N SER A 251 -27.48 8.32 10.87
CA SER A 251 -27.61 9.52 10.02
C SER A 251 -26.26 10.16 9.74
N HIS A 252 -26.18 11.04 8.73
CA HIS A 252 -24.97 11.80 8.39
C HIS A 252 -24.46 12.62 9.58
N SER A 253 -25.32 13.42 10.21
CA SER A 253 -24.92 14.26 11.36
C SER A 253 -24.44 13.42 12.54
N GLU A 254 -25.10 12.29 12.80
CA GLU A 254 -24.70 11.37 13.86
C GLU A 254 -23.37 10.66 13.53
N PHE A 255 -23.12 10.36 12.25
CA PHE A 255 -21.84 9.81 11.80
C PHE A 255 -20.68 10.78 12.07
N LEU A 256 -20.83 12.05 11.70
CA LEU A 256 -19.82 13.09 11.92
C LEU A 256 -19.58 13.34 13.42
N GLU A 257 -20.64 13.41 14.22
CA GLU A 257 -20.55 13.59 15.67
C GLU A 257 -19.84 12.41 16.34
N GLN A 258 -20.15 11.18 15.93
CA GLN A 258 -19.48 9.99 16.44
C GLN A 258 -18.00 9.96 16.01
N MET A 259 -17.71 10.30 14.75
CA MET A 259 -16.36 10.40 14.19
C MET A 259 -15.52 11.34 15.05
N GLU A 260 -16.00 12.54 15.33
CA GLU A 260 -15.25 13.55 16.09
C GLU A 260 -14.99 13.10 17.53
N ASN A 261 -16.01 12.53 18.19
CA ASN A 261 -15.95 12.20 19.61
C ASN A 261 -15.20 10.89 19.92
N ARG A 262 -14.96 10.04 18.93
CA ARG A 262 -14.42 8.69 19.15
C ARG A 262 -13.29 8.29 18.20
N LYS A 263 -12.59 9.27 17.60
CA LYS A 263 -11.43 9.06 16.69
C LYS A 263 -10.41 8.04 17.21
N SER A 264 -10.21 7.95 18.52
CA SER A 264 -9.23 7.07 19.17
C SER A 264 -9.71 5.63 19.43
N GLU A 265 -10.98 5.32 19.21
CA GLU A 265 -11.58 4.04 19.65
C GLU A 265 -11.95 3.10 18.49
N TRP A 266 -11.72 3.46 17.23
CA TRP A 266 -12.36 2.77 16.10
C TRP A 266 -11.46 1.80 15.35
N ALA A 267 -12.03 0.68 14.90
CA ALA A 267 -11.44 -0.23 13.94
C ALA A 267 -12.22 -0.14 12.62
N VAL A 268 -11.85 0.79 11.72
CA VAL A 268 -12.63 0.96 10.49
C VAL A 268 -12.33 -0.20 9.54
N ARG A 269 -13.35 -1.03 9.27
CA ARG A 269 -13.39 -1.93 8.12
C ARG A 269 -14.26 -1.28 7.05
N VAL A 270 -13.65 -0.51 6.15
CA VAL A 270 -14.39 0.08 5.02
C VAL A 270 -14.78 -1.06 4.08
N VAL A 271 -16.08 -1.16 3.78
CA VAL A 271 -16.61 -2.04 2.75
C VAL A 271 -17.21 -1.13 1.69
N ILE A 272 -16.49 -0.96 0.58
CA ILE A 272 -17.00 -0.19 -0.55
C ILE A 272 -17.99 -1.06 -1.30
N VAL A 273 -19.27 -0.70 -1.25
CA VAL A 273 -20.29 -1.34 -2.08
C VAL A 273 -20.58 -0.45 -3.27
N GLN A 274 -20.22 -0.92 -4.46
CA GLN A 274 -20.61 -0.34 -5.75
C GLN A 274 -22.03 -0.75 -6.14
#